data_AF-A0AAV6BNW3-F1
#
_entry.id   AF-A0AAV6BNW3-F1
#
_cell.length_a   1.000
_cell.length_b   1.000
_cell.length_c   1.000
_cell.angle_alpha   90.00
_cell.angle_beta   90.00
_cell.angle_gamma   90.00
#
_symmetry.space_group_name_H-M   'P 1'
#
loop_
_entity.id
_entity.type
_entity.pdbx_description
1 polymer ?
#
loop_
_entity_poly.entity_id
_entity_poly.type
_entity_poly.pdbx_seq_one_letter_code
_entity_poly.pdbx_strand_id
1 'polypeptide(L)' 'MITALAGLGLMAATLGACSTLGGAALGAGAGAAVGAGTGYGVGKGALIGTGLGAAGGAIYGATKN' A
#
# COMPACT_ATOMS: atom_id res chain seq x y z
N MET A 1 -11.42 16.61 25.84
CA MET A 1 -10.18 15.82 25.70
C MET A 1 -10.41 14.56 24.86
N ILE A 2 -11.39 13.70 25.19
CA ILE A 2 -11.69 12.46 24.43
C ILE A 2 -11.91 12.68 22.92
N THR A 3 -12.61 13.76 22.53
CA THR A 3 -12.93 14.05 21.12
C THR A 3 -11.69 14.40 20.29
N ALA A 4 -10.68 15.03 20.92
CA ALA A 4 -9.43 15.37 20.26
C ALA A 4 -8.57 14.12 20.03
N LEU A 5 -8.53 13.19 20.99
CA LEU A 5 -7.86 11.89 20.80
C LEU A 5 -8.56 11.04 19.73
N ALA A 6 -9.90 11.05 19.69
CA ALA A 6 -10.65 10.35 18.65
C ALA A 6 -10.36 10.93 17.26
N GLY A 7 -10.33 12.26 17.12
CA GLY A 7 -9.97 12.93 15.87
C GLY A 7 -8.53 12.63 15.41
N LEU A 8 -7.58 12.61 16.34
CA LEU A 8 -6.18 12.32 16.04
C LEU A 8 -5.97 10.84 15.65
N GLY A 9 -6.67 9.91 16.32
CA GLY A 9 -6.66 8.49 15.98
C GLY A 9 -7.26 8.22 14.61
N LEU A 10 -8.34 8.91 14.25
CA LEU A 10 -8.94 8.81 12.91
C LEU A 10 -7.97 9.31 11.84
N MET A 11 -7.34 10.46 12.07
CA MET A 11 -6.33 11.03 11.18
C MET A 11 -5.17 10.05 10.95
N ALA A 12 -4.57 9.52 12.02
CA ALA A 12 -3.49 8.53 11.94
C ALA A 12 -3.90 7.27 11.14
N ALA A 13 -5.13 6.76 11.35
CA ALA A 13 -5.65 5.64 10.59
C ALA A 13 -5.81 5.97 9.09
N THR A 14 -6.26 7.19 8.76
CA THR A 14 -6.39 7.61 7.35
C THR A 14 -5.03 7.71 6.65
N LEU A 15 -4.01 8.25 7.33
CA LEU A 15 -2.66 8.39 6.78
C LEU A 15 -2.00 7.02 6.56
N GLY A 16 -2.21 6.07 7.48
CA GLY A 16 -1.79 4.69 7.30
C GLY A 16 -2.50 4.01 6.12
N ALA A 17 -3.80 4.24 5.97
CA ALA A 17 -4.58 3.73 4.84
C ALA A 17 -4.16 4.32 3.49
N CYS A 18 -3.85 5.62 3.42
CA CYS A 18 -3.33 6.22 2.18
C CYS A 18 -1.95 5.67 1.80
N SER A 19 -1.09 5.40 2.79
CA SER A 19 0.24 4.82 2.54
C SER A 19 0.15 3.37 2.04
N THR A 20 -0.73 2.55 2.63
CA THR A 20 -0.98 1.18 2.15
C THR A 20 -1.60 1.16 0.76
N LEU A 21 -2.57 2.06 0.51
CA LEU A 21 -3.27 2.13 -0.77
C LEU A 21 -2.35 2.61 -1.90
N GLY A 22 -1.53 3.64 -1.63
CA GLY A 22 -0.52 4.11 -2.57
C GLY A 22 0.54 3.05 -2.87
N GLY A 23 1.00 2.35 -1.83
CA GLY A 23 1.92 1.21 -1.97
C GLY A 23 1.30 0.08 -2.81
N ALA A 24 0.05 -0.28 -2.55
CA ALA A 24 -0.67 -1.31 -3.30
C ALA A 24 -0.83 -0.92 -4.79
N ALA A 25 -1.14 0.35 -5.08
CA ALA A 25 -1.30 0.84 -6.45
C ALA A 25 0.03 0.84 -7.24
N LEU A 26 1.11 1.35 -6.64
CA LEU A 26 2.46 1.33 -7.21
C LEU A 26 2.94 -0.11 -7.42
N GLY A 27 2.71 -0.96 -6.42
CA GLY A 27 3.02 -2.38 -6.47
C GLY A 27 2.24 -3.11 -7.57
N ALA A 28 0.95 -2.80 -7.75
CA ALA A 28 0.14 -3.34 -8.85
C ALA A 28 0.73 -3.00 -10.21
N GLY A 29 1.06 -1.72 -10.43
CA GLY A 29 1.59 -1.23 -11.70
C GLY A 29 2.97 -1.83 -12.03
N ALA A 30 3.88 -1.80 -11.06
CA ALA A 30 5.22 -2.37 -11.22
C ALA A 30 5.16 -3.90 -11.39
N GLY A 31 4.35 -4.58 -10.56
CA GLY A 31 4.15 -6.02 -10.63
C GLY A 31 3.50 -6.46 -11.94
N ALA A 32 2.54 -5.69 -12.47
CA ALA A 32 1.94 -5.93 -13.77
C ALA A 32 2.97 -5.80 -14.90
N ALA A 33 3.84 -4.79 -14.85
CA ALA A 33 4.91 -4.60 -15.83
C ALA A 33 5.92 -5.75 -15.82
N VAL A 34 6.34 -6.21 -14.63
CA VAL A 34 7.23 -7.38 -14.50
C VAL A 34 6.52 -8.66 -14.97
N GLY A 35 5.25 -8.85 -14.63
CA GLY A 35 4.45 -9.99 -15.07
C GLY A 35 4.23 -10.03 -16.58
N ALA A 36 4.15 -8.86 -17.23
CA ALA A 36 4.11 -8.74 -18.68
C ALA A 36 5.48 -9.07 -19.31
N GLY A 37 6.57 -8.55 -18.77
CA GLY A 37 7.92 -8.71 -19.32
C GLY A 37 8.55 -10.11 -19.12
N THR A 38 8.10 -10.86 -18.10
CA THR A 38 8.66 -12.18 -17.77
C THR A 38 7.83 -13.35 -18.29
N GLY A 39 6.66 -13.10 -18.89
CA GLY A 39 5.76 -14.15 -19.37
C GLY A 39 4.97 -14.89 -18.27
N TYR A 40 5.13 -14.51 -16.99
CA TYR A 40 4.40 -15.08 -15.85
C TYR A 40 2.94 -14.62 -15.72
N GLY A 41 2.52 -13.69 -16.59
CA GLY A 41 1.17 -13.20 -16.69
C GLY A 41 0.97 -11.92 -15.89
N VAL A 42 0.36 -10.92 -16.54
CA VAL A 42 0.10 -9.58 -16.00
C VAL A 42 -0.68 -9.66 -14.69
N GLY A 43 -1.68 -10.55 -14.60
CA GLY A 43 -2.53 -10.68 -13.42
C GLY A 43 -1.81 -11.22 -12.19
N LYS A 44 -0.94 -12.23 -12.33
CA LYS A 44 -0.16 -12.76 -11.20
C LYS A 44 0.87 -11.75 -10.71
N GLY A 45 1.57 -11.11 -11.65
CA GLY A 45 2.53 -10.06 -11.32
C GLY A 45 1.87 -8.88 -10.61
N ALA A 46 0.70 -8.44 -11.08
CA ALA A 46 -0.07 -7.39 -10.44
C ALA A 46 -0.54 -7.78 -9.03
N LEU A 47 -1.02 -9.01 -8.82
CA LEU A 47 -1.47 -9.49 -7.50
C LEU A 47 -0.33 -9.64 -6.48
N ILE A 48 0.83 -10.12 -6.90
CA ILE A 48 2.00 -10.20 -6.01
C ILE A 48 2.51 -8.80 -5.73
N GLY A 49 2.56 -7.96 -6.76
CA GLY A 49 2.97 -6.56 -6.65
C GLY A 49 2.05 -5.75 -5.74
N THR A 50 0.73 -5.88 -5.84
CA THR A 50 -0.22 -5.22 -4.93
C THR A 50 0.02 -5.64 -3.49
N GLY A 51 0.21 -6.94 -3.23
CA GLY A 51 0.46 -7.47 -1.90
C GLY A 51 1.76 -6.94 -1.28
N LEU A 52 2.86 -6.99 -2.04
CA LEU A 52 4.17 -6.46 -1.60
C LEU A 52 4.14 -4.94 -1.42
N GLY A 53 3.49 -4.24 -2.35
CA GLY A 53 3.31 -2.80 -2.32
C GLY A 53 2.46 -2.34 -1.14
N ALA A 54 1.37 -3.05 -0.82
CA ALA A 54 0.54 -2.77 0.34
C ALA A 54 1.32 -2.99 1.65
N ALA A 55 2.05 -4.11 1.77
CA ALA A 55 2.88 -4.39 2.92
C ALA A 55 3.99 -3.33 3.09
N GLY A 56 4.68 -2.97 2.02
CA GLY A 56 5.69 -1.90 2.02
C GLY A 56 5.12 -0.53 2.37
N GLY A 57 3.95 -0.20 1.83
CA GLY A 57 3.22 1.04 2.15
C GLY A 57 2.76 1.11 3.60
N ALA A 58 2.32 -0.02 4.17
CA ALA A 58 1.96 -0.11 5.58
C ALA A 58 3.17 0.06 6.51
N ILE A 59 4.31 -0.60 6.21
CA ILE A 59 5.54 -0.48 7.01
C ILE A 59 6.15 0.91 6.88
N TYR A 60 6.16 1.48 5.67
CA TYR A 60 6.62 2.86 5.44
C TYR A 60 5.75 3.85 6.22
N GLY A 61 4.43 3.68 6.16
CA GLY A 61 3.49 4.42 6.99
C GLY A 61 3.80 4.28 8.48
N ALA A 62 4.08 3.07 8.98
CA ALA A 62 4.39 2.85 10.39
C ALA A 62 5.77 3.37 10.84
N THR A 63 6.73 3.51 9.92
CA THR A 63 8.12 3.88 10.25
C THR A 63 8.43 5.36 10.02
N LYS A 64 7.69 6.01 9.11
CA LYS A 64 7.86 7.43 8.76
C LYS A 64 6.75 8.34 9.31
N ASN A 65 5.74 7.78 9.99
CA ASN A 65 4.78 8.52 10.80
C ASN A 65 5.32 8.65 12.22
#